data_AF-A0A2T0LPV7-F1
#
_entry.id   AF-A0A2T0LPV7-F1
#
_cell.length_a   1.000
_cell.length_b   1.000
_cell.length_c   1.000
_cell.angle_alpha   90.00
_cell.angle_beta   90.00
_cell.angle_gamma   90.00
#
_symmetry.space_group_name_H-M   'P 1'
#
loop_
_entity.id
_entity.type
_entity.pdbx_description
1 polymer ?
#
loop_
_entity_poly.entity_id
_entity_poly.type
_entity_poly.pdbx_seq_one_letter_code
_entity_poly.pdbx_strand_id
1 'polypeptide(L)'
;MSVPETQDGLGGAAEAWAPGSAILATGAGEDGDSVAVWHVSPGGVPTGAWVVPREEAFGSPDAARRLLVVVERRAVTAADPRRLPELLGGLTRTSGVDRAEWWRDQVFSPVDAFAEIVARRAEFERTVADTRASGKNVSGLDWPREFRPADVPGEFGGLRRLASLAEVPGKPVVAEALTVARVLGWLVRLWTETEQVKNRRDYLRAAHGAPEPLPPSWFAAVRIARSTTLPL
;
A
#
# COMPACT_ATOMS: atom_id res chain seq x y z
N MET A 1 -18.41 -42.53 -9.37
CA MET A 1 -18.06 -41.25 -10.03
C MET A 1 -18.12 -40.18 -8.95
N SER A 2 -16.96 -39.86 -8.37
CA SER A 2 -16.86 -38.91 -7.27
C SER A 2 -16.59 -37.52 -7.83
N VAL A 3 -17.42 -36.57 -7.43
CA VAL A 3 -17.21 -35.13 -7.68
C VAL A 3 -16.13 -34.68 -6.69
N PRO A 4 -15.06 -33.98 -7.12
CA PRO A 4 -14.09 -33.46 -6.17
C PRO A 4 -14.67 -32.24 -5.45
N GLU A 5 -14.67 -32.31 -4.12
CA GLU A 5 -14.86 -31.17 -3.23
C GLU A 5 -13.88 -30.06 -3.57
N THR A 6 -14.41 -28.93 -4.02
CA THR A 6 -13.69 -27.67 -4.12
C THR A 6 -13.31 -27.24 -2.70
N GLN A 7 -12.03 -27.39 -2.34
CA GLN A 7 -11.52 -26.92 -1.06
C GLN A 7 -11.71 -25.40 -0.94
N ASP A 8 -12.62 -25.04 -0.04
CA ASP A 8 -12.79 -23.74 0.64
C ASP A 8 -11.54 -23.37 1.46
N GLY A 9 -10.41 -23.17 0.80
CA GLY A 9 -9.12 -22.86 1.44
C GLY A 9 -8.79 -21.37 1.52
N LEU A 10 -9.58 -20.49 0.90
CA LEU A 10 -9.29 -19.05 0.80
C LEU A 10 -10.32 -18.15 1.53
N GLY A 11 -11.43 -18.72 2.00
CA GLY A 11 -12.52 -17.97 2.63
C GLY A 11 -12.18 -17.34 3.99
N GLY A 12 -11.26 -17.93 4.76
CA GLY A 12 -10.97 -17.50 6.13
C GLY A 12 -9.94 -16.35 6.28
N ALA A 13 -9.13 -16.06 5.26
CA ALA A 13 -8.13 -14.99 5.32
C ALA A 13 -8.67 -13.63 4.87
N ALA A 14 -9.81 -13.61 4.16
CA ALA A 14 -10.41 -12.42 3.58
C ALA A 14 -11.15 -11.53 4.61
N GLU A 15 -11.67 -12.10 5.70
CA GLU A 15 -12.39 -11.37 6.76
C GLU A 15 -11.48 -10.58 7.73
N ALA A 16 -10.15 -10.80 7.71
CA ALA A 16 -9.24 -10.20 8.67
C ALA A 16 -8.71 -8.79 8.29
N TRP A 17 -9.04 -8.30 7.09
CA TRP A 17 -8.45 -7.09 6.51
C TRP A 17 -9.33 -5.86 6.70
N ALA A 18 -9.25 -5.31 7.90
CA ALA A 18 -9.61 -3.93 8.20
C ALA A 18 -9.03 -2.93 7.17
N PRO A 19 -9.66 -1.76 7.00
CA PRO A 19 -10.29 -1.46 5.74
C PRO A 19 -9.32 -0.80 4.75
N GLY A 20 -8.48 -1.60 4.08
CA GLY A 20 -7.71 -1.21 2.90
C GLY A 20 -6.78 -0.01 3.11
N SER A 21 -6.58 0.77 2.05
CA SER A 21 -5.76 1.99 2.05
C SER A 21 -6.50 3.16 1.41
N ALA A 22 -6.17 4.38 1.84
CA ALA A 22 -6.59 5.63 1.25
C ALA A 22 -5.41 6.27 0.53
N ILE A 23 -5.60 6.61 -0.74
CA ILE A 23 -4.69 7.44 -1.51
C ILE A 23 -5.19 8.85 -1.46
N LEU A 24 -4.34 9.80 -1.10
CA LEU A 24 -4.62 11.22 -1.24
C LEU A 24 -3.81 11.80 -2.39
N ALA A 25 -4.47 12.58 -3.22
CA ALA A 25 -3.86 13.32 -4.32
C ALA A 25 -4.39 14.75 -4.34
N THR A 26 -3.59 15.67 -4.86
CA THR A 26 -4.00 17.07 -5.07
C THR A 26 -3.51 17.56 -6.41
N GLY A 27 -4.33 18.33 -7.11
CA GLY A 27 -3.98 18.94 -8.39
C GLY A 27 -5.22 19.45 -9.10
N ALA A 28 -5.06 19.85 -10.37
CA ALA A 28 -6.16 20.36 -11.17
C ALA A 28 -7.28 19.31 -11.34
N GLY A 29 -8.51 19.76 -11.11
CA GLY A 29 -9.77 19.05 -11.26
C GLY A 29 -10.66 19.64 -12.37
N GLU A 30 -11.98 19.61 -12.16
CA GLU A 30 -12.95 20.16 -13.12
C GLU A 30 -12.98 21.69 -13.08
N ASP A 31 -13.18 22.26 -11.89
CA ASP A 31 -13.37 23.70 -11.66
C ASP A 31 -12.20 24.39 -10.94
N GLY A 32 -10.98 23.84 -11.09
CA GLY A 32 -9.76 24.34 -10.42
C GLY A 32 -9.08 23.27 -9.59
N ASP A 33 -8.27 23.67 -8.61
CA ASP A 33 -7.55 22.73 -7.75
C ASP A 33 -8.51 21.89 -6.90
N SER A 34 -8.20 20.61 -6.75
CA SER A 34 -9.03 19.63 -6.04
C SER A 34 -8.19 18.74 -5.14
N VAL A 35 -8.83 18.17 -4.12
CA VAL A 35 -8.33 17.09 -3.29
C VAL A 35 -9.09 15.82 -3.68
N ALA A 36 -8.36 14.75 -3.99
CA ALA A 36 -8.94 13.44 -4.19
C ALA A 36 -8.56 12.49 -3.05
N VAL A 37 -9.53 11.72 -2.59
CA VAL A 37 -9.33 10.54 -1.75
C VAL A 37 -9.80 9.32 -2.53
N TRP A 38 -8.94 8.32 -2.63
CA TRP A 38 -9.26 7.06 -3.32
C TRP A 38 -9.10 5.89 -2.37
N HIS A 39 -10.15 5.08 -2.21
CA HIS A 39 -10.05 3.83 -1.48
C HIS A 39 -9.49 2.74 -2.35
N VAL A 40 -8.62 1.95 -1.75
CA VAL A 40 -7.97 0.81 -2.38
C VAL A 40 -8.13 -0.40 -1.46
N SER A 41 -8.58 -1.51 -2.03
CA SER A 41 -8.67 -2.78 -1.32
C SER A 41 -7.29 -3.28 -0.89
N PRO A 42 -7.21 -4.24 0.04
CA PRO A 42 -5.97 -4.96 0.33
C PRO A 42 -5.22 -5.50 -0.89
N GLY A 43 -5.96 -5.86 -1.96
CA GLY A 43 -5.38 -6.35 -3.21
C GLY A 43 -4.86 -5.25 -4.15
N GLY A 44 -4.90 -3.98 -3.73
CA GLY A 44 -4.51 -2.85 -4.57
C GLY A 44 -5.57 -2.45 -5.61
N VAL A 45 -6.84 -2.84 -5.43
CA VAL A 45 -7.93 -2.52 -6.37
C VAL A 45 -8.68 -1.26 -5.91
N PRO A 46 -8.89 -0.25 -6.77
CA PRO A 46 -9.73 0.90 -6.44
C PRO A 46 -11.16 0.47 -6.06
N THR A 47 -11.70 1.00 -4.96
CA THR A 47 -13.03 0.61 -4.41
C THR A 47 -13.96 1.79 -4.16
N GLY A 48 -13.45 3.03 -4.12
CA GLY A 48 -14.25 4.23 -3.90
C GLY A 48 -13.44 5.49 -4.18
N ALA A 49 -14.11 6.56 -4.56
CA ALA A 49 -13.47 7.81 -4.96
C ALA A 49 -14.27 9.02 -4.48
N TRP A 50 -13.57 10.02 -3.95
CA TRP A 50 -14.11 11.31 -3.54
C TRP A 50 -13.19 12.38 -4.06
N VAL A 51 -13.72 13.30 -4.87
CA VAL A 51 -12.98 14.45 -5.39
C VAL A 51 -13.74 15.70 -4.98
N VAL A 52 -13.08 16.58 -4.24
CA VAL A 52 -13.69 17.79 -3.68
C VAL A 52 -12.82 18.99 -4.08
N PRO A 53 -13.41 20.10 -4.53
CA PRO A 53 -12.66 21.34 -4.78
C PRO A 53 -11.83 21.73 -3.56
N ARG A 54 -10.60 22.20 -3.78
CA ARG A 54 -9.67 22.56 -2.70
C ARG A 54 -10.28 23.64 -1.80
N GLU A 55 -10.92 24.64 -2.39
CA GLU A 55 -11.59 25.71 -1.65
C GLU A 55 -12.69 25.17 -0.73
N GLU A 56 -13.49 24.21 -1.18
CA GLU A 56 -14.51 23.58 -0.34
C GLU A 56 -13.87 22.73 0.77
N ALA A 57 -12.90 21.88 0.42
CA ALA A 57 -12.25 20.95 1.35
C ALA A 57 -11.57 21.65 2.53
N PHE A 58 -11.00 22.84 2.30
CA PHE A 58 -10.30 23.62 3.33
C PHE A 58 -11.09 24.82 3.86
N GLY A 59 -12.17 25.23 3.19
CA GLY A 59 -13.04 26.33 3.60
C GLY A 59 -14.27 25.91 4.40
N SER A 60 -14.66 24.64 4.37
CA SER A 60 -15.84 24.13 5.06
C SER A 60 -15.49 23.05 6.10
N PRO A 61 -15.80 23.25 7.40
CA PRO A 61 -15.60 22.23 8.43
C PRO A 61 -16.30 20.90 8.10
N ASP A 62 -17.52 20.95 7.55
CA ASP A 62 -18.28 19.76 7.21
C ASP A 62 -17.67 19.01 6.02
N ALA A 63 -17.18 19.72 5.00
CA ALA A 63 -16.49 19.08 3.87
C ALA A 63 -15.19 18.42 4.32
N ALA A 64 -14.41 19.10 5.17
CA ALA A 64 -13.20 18.55 5.76
C ALA A 64 -13.52 17.29 6.60
N ARG A 65 -14.56 17.33 7.45
CA ARG A 65 -15.01 16.14 8.22
C ARG A 65 -15.38 14.99 7.30
N ARG A 66 -16.16 15.23 6.24
CA ARG A 66 -16.52 14.17 5.27
C ARG A 66 -15.29 13.51 4.65
N LEU A 67 -14.27 14.28 4.28
CA LEU A 67 -13.03 13.73 3.76
C LEU A 67 -12.26 12.93 4.84
N LEU A 68 -12.23 13.41 6.08
CA LEU A 68 -11.58 12.69 7.18
C LEU A 68 -12.30 11.38 7.53
N VAL A 69 -13.64 11.32 7.48
CA VAL A 69 -14.42 10.06 7.64
C VAL A 69 -13.98 9.04 6.59
N VAL A 70 -13.73 9.50 5.36
CA VAL A 70 -13.32 8.64 4.25
C VAL A 70 -11.88 8.13 4.47
N VAL A 71 -10.98 8.92 5.07
CA VAL A 71 -9.61 8.50 5.38
C VAL A 71 -9.54 7.67 6.67
N GLU A 72 -10.51 7.84 7.56
CA GLU A 72 -10.60 7.14 8.83
C GLU A 72 -10.45 5.63 8.65
N ARG A 73 -9.71 5.03 9.57
CA ARG A 73 -9.43 3.59 9.62
C ARG A 73 -8.60 3.03 8.46
N ARG A 74 -7.97 3.86 7.63
CA ARG A 74 -7.17 3.43 6.46
C ARG A 74 -5.70 3.73 6.62
N ALA A 75 -4.85 2.82 6.13
CA ALA A 75 -3.47 3.19 5.83
C ALA A 75 -3.47 4.26 4.74
N VAL A 76 -2.65 5.29 4.88
CA VAL A 76 -2.67 6.48 4.04
C VAL A 76 -1.40 6.58 3.21
N THR A 77 -1.54 6.89 1.94
CA THR A 77 -0.39 7.12 1.05
C THR A 77 -0.70 8.20 0.01
N ALA A 78 0.35 8.68 -0.64
CA ALA A 78 0.30 9.54 -1.82
C ALA A 78 1.43 9.16 -2.77
N ALA A 79 1.49 9.79 -3.95
CA ALA A 79 2.67 9.71 -4.81
C ALA A 79 3.92 10.27 -4.10
N ASP A 80 3.74 11.34 -3.32
CA ASP A 80 4.75 11.87 -2.39
C ASP A 80 4.16 11.96 -0.97
N PRO A 81 4.42 10.97 -0.09
CA PRO A 81 3.93 10.98 1.28
C PRO A 81 4.35 12.20 2.10
N ARG A 82 5.43 12.92 1.71
CA ARG A 82 5.88 14.15 2.40
C ARG A 82 4.87 15.29 2.31
N ARG A 83 3.90 15.21 1.38
CA ARG A 83 2.81 16.18 1.23
C ARG A 83 1.63 15.91 2.18
N LEU A 84 1.54 14.69 2.72
CA LEU A 84 0.43 14.28 3.59
C LEU A 84 0.33 15.09 4.90
N PRO A 85 1.43 15.48 5.57
CA PRO A 85 1.36 16.31 6.77
C PRO A 85 0.64 17.64 6.57
N GLU A 86 0.90 18.33 5.46
CA GLU A 86 0.22 19.58 5.13
C GLU A 86 -1.26 19.33 4.84
N LEU A 87 -1.56 18.33 4.00
CA LEU A 87 -2.91 18.01 3.55
C LEU A 87 -3.81 17.53 4.70
N LEU A 88 -3.41 16.48 5.41
CA LEU A 88 -4.18 15.90 6.51
C LEU A 88 -4.19 16.82 7.73
N GLY A 89 -3.08 17.53 7.99
CA GLY A 89 -3.02 18.55 9.03
C GLY A 89 -3.99 19.71 8.75
N GLY A 90 -4.07 20.17 7.49
CA GLY A 90 -5.02 21.18 7.06
C GLY A 90 -6.47 20.72 7.22
N LEU A 91 -6.82 19.54 6.71
CA LEU A 91 -8.16 18.97 6.86
C LEU A 91 -8.55 18.78 8.34
N THR A 92 -7.63 18.27 9.16
CA THR A 92 -7.85 18.09 10.61
C THR A 92 -8.16 19.42 11.28
N ARG A 93 -7.38 20.48 10.99
CA ARG A 93 -7.64 21.83 11.54
C ARG A 93 -8.98 22.39 11.07
N THR A 94 -9.26 22.36 9.77
CA THR A 94 -10.53 22.88 9.21
C THR A 94 -11.75 22.15 9.79
N SER A 95 -11.64 20.83 10.00
CA SER A 95 -12.73 20.02 10.57
C SER A 95 -13.01 20.27 12.06
N GLY A 96 -12.11 20.94 12.78
CA GLY A 96 -12.21 21.14 14.22
C GLY A 96 -12.01 19.85 15.05
N VAL A 97 -11.40 18.80 14.47
CA VAL A 97 -11.07 17.58 15.21
C VAL A 97 -9.94 17.86 16.20
N ASP A 98 -10.23 17.67 17.49
CA ASP A 98 -9.28 17.91 18.59
C ASP A 98 -8.31 16.73 18.81
N ARG A 99 -7.66 16.32 17.72
CA ARG A 99 -6.62 15.28 17.76
C ARG A 99 -5.60 15.55 16.67
N ALA A 100 -4.57 16.31 16.99
CA ALA A 100 -3.50 16.59 16.05
C ALA A 100 -2.79 15.28 15.62
N GLU A 101 -2.40 15.21 14.35
CA GLU A 101 -1.47 14.19 13.81
C GLU A 101 -1.89 12.73 14.01
N TRP A 102 -3.19 12.48 14.22
CA TRP A 102 -3.79 11.14 14.37
C TRP A 102 -3.45 10.16 13.23
N TRP A 103 -3.11 10.70 12.06
CA TRP A 103 -2.79 9.98 10.83
C TRP A 103 -1.32 9.59 10.71
N ARG A 104 -0.40 10.13 11.53
CA ARG A 104 1.06 9.98 11.35
C ARG A 104 1.48 8.53 11.18
N ASP A 105 1.05 7.68 12.10
CA ASP A 105 1.45 6.26 12.12
C ASP A 105 0.61 5.39 11.15
N GLN A 106 -0.31 6.01 10.42
CA GLN A 106 -1.07 5.36 9.34
C GLN A 106 -0.45 5.65 7.97
N VAL A 107 0.54 6.53 7.88
CA VAL A 107 1.19 6.87 6.61
C VAL A 107 2.24 5.83 6.24
N PHE A 108 2.25 5.44 4.97
CA PHE A 108 3.33 4.62 4.39
C PHE A 108 3.77 5.19 3.04
N SER A 109 4.94 4.73 2.58
CA SER A 109 5.54 5.12 1.30
C SER A 109 5.53 3.94 0.33
N PRO A 110 5.03 4.10 -0.91
CA PRO A 110 5.11 3.05 -1.92
C PRO A 110 6.56 2.71 -2.29
N VAL A 111 7.46 3.68 -2.20
CA VAL A 111 8.90 3.49 -2.45
C VAL A 111 9.54 2.66 -1.35
N ASP A 112 9.23 2.95 -0.09
CA ASP A 112 9.79 2.20 1.04
C ASP A 112 9.23 0.76 1.05
N ALA A 113 7.94 0.59 0.76
CA ALA A 113 7.33 -0.73 0.58
C ALA A 113 8.02 -1.54 -0.55
N PHE A 114 8.45 -0.89 -1.64
CA PHE A 114 9.25 -1.55 -2.67
C PHE A 114 10.64 -1.94 -2.17
N ALA A 115 11.32 -1.03 -1.46
CA ALA A 115 12.63 -1.31 -0.86
C ALA A 115 12.58 -2.51 0.09
N GLU A 116 11.51 -2.63 0.89
CA GLU A 116 11.25 -3.77 1.78
C GLU A 116 11.09 -5.08 1.00
N ILE A 117 10.40 -5.07 -0.14
CA ILE A 117 10.27 -6.24 -1.01
C ILE A 117 11.66 -6.68 -1.52
N VAL A 118 12.48 -5.75 -2.00
CA VAL A 118 13.83 -6.02 -2.50
C VAL A 118 14.72 -6.58 -1.38
N ALA A 119 14.69 -5.97 -0.21
CA ALA A 119 15.43 -6.44 0.97
C ALA A 119 15.01 -7.85 1.37
N ARG A 120 13.71 -8.14 1.37
CA ARG A 120 13.16 -9.46 1.70
C ARG A 120 13.62 -10.55 0.73
N ARG A 121 13.64 -10.25 -0.58
CA ARG A 121 14.17 -11.20 -1.59
C ARG A 121 15.65 -11.50 -1.35
N ALA A 122 16.46 -10.47 -1.08
CA ALA A 122 17.87 -10.65 -0.76
C ALA A 122 18.09 -11.47 0.52
N GLU A 123 17.25 -11.31 1.54
CA GLU A 123 17.27 -12.15 2.75
C GLU A 123 17.01 -13.63 2.46
N PHE A 124 16.05 -13.94 1.60
CA PHE A 124 15.78 -15.33 1.22
C PHE A 124 16.92 -15.91 0.41
N GLU A 125 17.51 -15.15 -0.51
CA GLU A 125 18.69 -15.58 -1.27
C GLU A 125 19.87 -15.88 -0.35
N ARG A 126 20.16 -15.01 0.63
CA ARG A 126 21.19 -15.28 1.65
C ARG A 126 20.92 -16.57 2.40
N THR A 127 19.68 -16.78 2.83
CA THR A 127 19.30 -18.00 3.55
C THR A 127 19.44 -19.25 2.69
N VAL A 128 19.13 -19.17 1.40
CA VAL A 128 19.37 -20.27 0.45
C VAL A 128 20.86 -20.53 0.28
N ALA A 129 21.68 -19.49 0.17
CA ALA A 129 23.14 -19.60 0.07
C ALA A 129 23.75 -20.27 1.33
N ASP A 130 23.35 -19.82 2.52
CA ASP A 130 23.79 -20.40 3.80
C ASP A 130 23.36 -21.86 3.93
N THR A 131 22.13 -22.17 3.52
CA THR A 131 21.59 -23.54 3.50
C THR A 131 22.42 -24.44 2.57
N ARG A 132 22.82 -23.95 1.39
CA ARG A 132 23.71 -24.68 0.47
C ARG A 132 25.11 -24.87 1.05
N ALA A 133 25.67 -23.82 1.66
CA ALA A 133 26.98 -23.87 2.30
C ALA A 133 27.01 -24.88 3.46
N SER A 134 25.88 -25.11 4.14
CA SER A 134 25.72 -26.15 5.16
C SER A 134 25.64 -27.60 4.63
N GLY A 135 25.81 -27.80 3.32
CA GLY A 135 25.83 -29.13 2.68
C GLY A 135 24.46 -29.65 2.26
N LYS A 136 23.37 -28.86 2.41
CA LYS A 136 22.04 -29.25 1.92
C LYS A 136 21.91 -28.96 0.43
N ASN A 137 21.43 -29.96 -0.32
CA ASN A 137 21.14 -29.81 -1.75
C ASN A 137 19.79 -29.10 -1.96
N VAL A 138 19.79 -27.77 -2.00
CA VAL A 138 18.60 -26.95 -2.29
C VAL A 138 18.79 -26.15 -3.59
N SER A 139 17.73 -25.98 -4.37
CA SER A 139 17.74 -25.17 -5.59
C SER A 139 17.77 -23.67 -5.28
N GLY A 140 18.25 -22.86 -6.24
CA GLY A 140 18.26 -21.40 -6.13
C GLY A 140 16.85 -20.86 -6.10
N LEU A 141 16.70 -19.58 -5.75
CA LEU A 141 15.46 -18.86 -6.01
C LEU A 141 15.52 -18.34 -7.43
N ASP A 142 14.42 -18.54 -8.16
CA ASP A 142 14.23 -18.03 -9.51
C ASP A 142 13.08 -17.04 -9.44
N TRP A 143 13.42 -15.76 -9.52
CA TRP A 143 12.45 -14.69 -9.43
C TRP A 143 11.96 -14.35 -10.85
N PRO A 144 10.64 -14.37 -11.12
CA PRO A 144 10.07 -13.87 -12.38
C PRO A 144 10.61 -12.50 -12.81
N ARG A 145 10.96 -11.66 -11.83
CA ARG A 145 11.67 -10.42 -12.06
C ARG A 145 12.73 -10.17 -10.99
N GLU A 146 13.96 -9.97 -11.43
CA GLU A 146 15.08 -9.62 -10.54
C GLU A 146 15.11 -8.13 -10.22
N PHE A 147 15.39 -7.84 -8.95
CA PHE A 147 15.62 -6.49 -8.45
C PHE A 147 16.79 -6.51 -7.47
N ARG A 148 17.69 -5.55 -7.62
CA ARG A 148 18.83 -5.33 -6.74
C ARG A 148 18.56 -4.10 -5.87
N PRO A 149 19.23 -3.96 -4.71
CA PRO A 149 19.12 -2.74 -3.90
C PRO A 149 19.40 -1.44 -4.69
N ALA A 150 20.31 -1.50 -5.66
CA ALA A 150 20.62 -0.37 -6.55
C ALA A 150 19.47 0.00 -7.52
N ASP A 151 18.51 -0.89 -7.73
CA ASP A 151 17.35 -0.66 -8.60
C ASP A 151 16.20 0.04 -7.87
N VAL A 152 16.30 0.23 -6.54
CA VAL A 152 15.29 0.92 -5.73
C VAL A 152 15.28 2.40 -6.14
N PRO A 153 14.19 2.90 -6.75
CA PRO A 153 14.10 4.28 -7.16
C PRO A 153 13.95 5.18 -5.94
N GLY A 154 14.57 6.36 -5.96
CA GLY A 154 14.43 7.35 -4.88
C GLY A 154 13.08 8.08 -4.85
N GLU A 155 12.24 7.89 -5.86
CA GLU A 155 10.97 8.60 -6.02
C GLU A 155 9.89 7.74 -6.70
N PHE A 156 8.64 8.10 -6.48
CA PHE A 156 7.48 7.40 -7.03
C PHE A 156 7.47 7.35 -8.57
N GLY A 157 7.92 8.42 -9.25
CA GLY A 157 8.03 8.43 -10.70
C GLY A 157 8.96 7.34 -11.24
N GLY A 158 10.08 7.10 -10.55
CA GLY A 158 10.98 5.99 -10.84
C GLY A 158 10.33 4.63 -10.60
N LEU A 159 9.56 4.49 -9.52
CA LEU A 159 8.82 3.26 -9.21
C LEU A 159 7.76 2.93 -10.26
N ARG A 160 7.00 3.93 -10.71
CA ARG A 160 6.01 3.79 -11.79
C ARG A 160 6.67 3.30 -13.08
N ARG A 161 7.80 3.92 -13.47
CA ARG A 161 8.57 3.53 -14.66
C ARG A 161 9.12 2.11 -14.53
N LEU A 162 9.65 1.76 -13.37
CA LEU A 162 10.13 0.41 -13.07
C LEU A 162 8.99 -0.60 -13.20
N ALA A 163 7.80 -0.30 -12.69
CA ALA A 163 6.61 -1.14 -12.84
C ALA A 163 6.05 -1.19 -14.28
N SER A 164 6.64 -0.44 -15.22
CA SER A 164 6.18 -0.30 -16.61
C SER A 164 4.72 0.15 -16.73
N LEU A 165 4.27 0.98 -15.78
CA LEU A 165 2.90 1.48 -15.73
C LEU A 165 2.80 2.80 -16.48
N ALA A 166 1.93 2.84 -17.49
CA ALA A 166 1.54 4.06 -18.17
C ALA A 166 0.79 5.00 -17.20
N GLU A 167 0.96 6.29 -17.41
CA GLU A 167 0.16 7.30 -16.72
C GLU A 167 -1.31 7.15 -17.11
N VAL A 168 -2.19 7.37 -16.13
CA VAL A 168 -3.63 7.30 -16.39
C VAL A 168 -4.06 8.59 -17.07
N PRO A 169 -4.74 8.54 -18.24
CA PRO A 169 -5.26 9.76 -18.86
C PRO A 169 -6.40 10.34 -18.04
N GLY A 170 -6.58 11.66 -18.09
CA GLY A 170 -7.69 12.36 -17.44
C GLY A 170 -7.22 13.57 -16.65
N LYS A 171 -8.07 14.02 -15.72
CA LYS A 171 -7.77 15.16 -14.84
C LYS A 171 -6.57 14.81 -13.94
N PRO A 172 -5.57 15.72 -13.77
CA PRO A 172 -4.34 15.44 -13.02
C PRO A 172 -4.56 14.81 -11.64
N VAL A 173 -5.50 15.33 -10.84
CA VAL A 173 -5.76 14.81 -9.49
C VAL A 173 -6.25 13.35 -9.49
N VAL A 174 -7.08 12.98 -10.47
CA VAL A 174 -7.61 11.62 -10.64
C VAL A 174 -6.54 10.70 -11.24
N ALA A 175 -5.80 11.20 -12.22
CA ALA A 175 -4.70 10.49 -12.86
C ALA A 175 -3.62 10.07 -11.85
N GLU A 176 -3.25 10.98 -10.95
CA GLU A 176 -2.29 10.69 -9.87
C GLU A 176 -2.82 9.58 -8.94
N ALA A 177 -4.04 9.73 -8.42
CA ALA A 177 -4.63 8.76 -7.49
C ALA A 177 -4.72 7.35 -8.11
N LEU A 178 -5.20 7.25 -9.36
CA LEU A 178 -5.29 5.97 -10.07
C LEU A 178 -3.91 5.38 -10.40
N THR A 179 -2.92 6.22 -10.70
CA THR A 179 -1.55 5.76 -10.93
C THR A 179 -0.94 5.19 -9.66
N VAL A 180 -1.13 5.84 -8.51
CA VAL A 180 -0.73 5.30 -7.20
C VAL A 180 -1.43 3.98 -6.93
N ALA A 181 -2.74 3.86 -7.18
CA ALA A 181 -3.47 2.60 -6.98
C ALA A 181 -2.89 1.46 -7.83
N ARG A 182 -2.56 1.72 -9.10
CA ARG A 182 -1.91 0.73 -9.98
C ARG A 182 -0.55 0.28 -9.46
N VAL A 183 0.25 1.21 -8.93
CA VAL A 183 1.53 0.90 -8.28
C VAL A 183 1.32 0.05 -7.04
N LEU A 184 0.38 0.40 -6.17
CA LEU A 184 0.05 -0.40 -4.97
C LEU A 184 -0.37 -1.83 -5.34
N GLY A 185 -1.23 -2.00 -6.34
CA GLY A 185 -1.62 -3.33 -6.82
C GLY A 185 -0.46 -4.12 -7.42
N TRP A 186 0.51 -3.46 -8.06
CA TRP A 186 1.74 -4.11 -8.50
C TRP A 186 2.63 -4.53 -7.31
N LEU A 187 2.78 -3.68 -6.29
CA LEU A 187 3.54 -4.01 -5.07
C LEU A 187 2.93 -5.19 -4.31
N VAL A 188 1.59 -5.25 -4.18
CA VAL A 188 0.91 -6.39 -3.54
C VAL A 188 1.19 -7.70 -4.28
N ARG A 189 1.14 -7.69 -5.62
CA ARG A 189 1.49 -8.88 -6.41
C ARG A 189 2.93 -9.30 -6.19
N LEU A 190 3.85 -8.35 -6.20
CA LEU A 190 5.28 -8.61 -6.03
C LEU A 190 5.60 -9.14 -4.62
N TRP A 191 4.95 -8.59 -3.60
CA TRP A 191 5.06 -9.09 -2.23
C TRP A 191 4.49 -10.49 -2.08
N THR A 192 3.30 -10.74 -2.63
CA THR A 192 2.67 -12.06 -2.63
C THR A 192 3.58 -13.10 -3.28
N GLU A 193 4.16 -12.79 -4.43
CA GLU A 193 5.15 -13.64 -5.12
C GLU A 193 6.36 -13.94 -4.22
N THR A 194 6.86 -12.91 -3.51
CA THR A 194 8.00 -13.02 -2.60
C THR A 194 7.68 -13.96 -1.43
N GLU A 195 6.58 -13.70 -0.72
CA GLU A 195 6.21 -14.44 0.50
C GLU A 195 5.71 -15.86 0.20
N GLN A 196 5.14 -16.11 -1.00
CA GLN A 196 4.72 -17.45 -1.42
C GLN A 196 5.88 -18.45 -1.48
N VAL A 197 7.13 -18.00 -1.61
CA VAL A 197 8.30 -18.89 -1.56
C VAL A 197 8.37 -19.64 -0.23
N LYS A 198 7.97 -19.01 0.89
CA LYS A 198 7.94 -19.65 2.21
C LYS A 198 6.95 -20.83 2.27
N ASN A 199 5.94 -20.86 1.39
CA ASN A 199 4.98 -21.96 1.35
C ASN A 199 5.52 -23.24 0.72
N ARG A 200 6.56 -23.12 -0.10
CA ARG A 200 7.16 -24.25 -0.82
C ARG A 200 8.49 -24.71 -0.20
N ARG A 201 9.00 -23.99 0.81
CA ARG A 201 10.35 -24.16 1.36
C ARG A 201 10.36 -23.97 2.88
N ASP A 202 10.19 -25.08 3.61
CA ASP A 202 10.06 -25.06 5.08
C ASP A 202 11.25 -24.41 5.80
N TYR A 203 12.47 -24.54 5.27
CA TYR A 203 13.64 -23.90 5.86
C TYR A 203 13.60 -22.36 5.79
N LEU A 204 12.98 -21.79 4.75
CA LEU A 204 12.74 -20.35 4.68
C LEU A 204 11.64 -19.93 5.65
N ARG A 205 10.56 -20.72 5.78
CA ARG A 205 9.52 -20.47 6.78
C ARG A 205 10.06 -20.57 8.22
N ALA A 206 10.95 -21.52 8.49
CA ALA A 206 11.58 -21.68 9.80
C ALA A 206 12.48 -20.48 10.15
N ALA A 207 13.20 -19.92 9.16
CA ALA A 207 14.09 -18.78 9.37
C ALA A 207 13.35 -17.43 9.41
N HIS A 208 12.29 -17.26 8.60
CA HIS A 208 11.63 -15.97 8.34
C HIS A 208 10.18 -15.90 8.81
N GLY A 209 9.72 -16.92 9.54
CA GLY A 209 8.35 -17.02 10.03
C GLY A 209 7.32 -17.35 8.95
N ALA A 210 6.04 -17.19 9.30
CA ALA A 210 4.93 -17.38 8.36
C ALA A 210 4.93 -16.33 7.25
N PRO A 211 4.28 -16.61 6.09
CA PRO A 211 4.03 -15.61 5.07
C PRO A 211 3.29 -14.39 5.63
N GLU A 212 3.82 -13.21 5.35
CA GLU A 212 3.21 -11.95 5.73
C GLU A 212 2.31 -11.40 4.61
N PRO A 213 1.21 -10.72 4.93
CA PRO A 213 0.22 -10.29 3.95
C PRO A 213 0.63 -9.07 3.10
N LEU A 214 1.46 -8.18 3.66
CA LEU A 214 1.91 -6.93 3.04
C LEU A 214 3.36 -6.61 3.44
N PRO A 215 4.06 -5.72 2.71
CA PRO A 215 5.34 -5.18 3.16
C PRO A 215 5.25 -4.59 4.58
N PRO A 216 6.29 -4.72 5.42
CA PRO A 216 6.24 -4.40 6.85
C PRO A 216 5.70 -2.99 7.19
N SER A 217 6.21 -1.95 6.55
CA SER A 217 5.76 -0.56 6.78
C SER A 217 4.29 -0.37 6.47
N TRP A 218 3.84 -0.91 5.32
CA TRP A 218 2.45 -0.85 4.90
C TRP A 218 1.54 -1.67 5.83
N PHE A 219 1.97 -2.88 6.23
CA PHE A 219 1.21 -3.71 7.15
C PHE A 219 1.05 -3.05 8.52
N ALA A 220 2.12 -2.43 9.05
CA ALA A 220 2.07 -1.68 10.30
C ALA A 220 1.05 -0.53 10.22
N ALA A 221 1.10 0.26 9.13
CA ALA A 221 0.14 1.33 8.87
C ALA A 221 -1.31 0.84 8.84
N VAL A 222 -1.59 -0.29 8.16
CA VAL A 222 -2.94 -0.88 8.11
C VAL A 222 -3.42 -1.31 9.51
N ARG A 223 -2.53 -1.93 10.30
CA ARG A 223 -2.86 -2.39 11.66
C ARG A 223 -3.21 -1.24 12.59
N ILE A 224 -2.43 -0.17 12.54
CA ILE A 224 -2.68 1.04 13.33
C ILE A 224 -3.99 1.66 12.88
N ALA A 225 -4.13 1.87 11.57
CA ALA A 225 -5.30 2.48 10.98
C ALA A 225 -6.60 1.78 11.39
N ARG A 226 -6.67 0.45 11.36
CA ARG A 226 -7.84 -0.34 11.79
C ARG A 226 -8.48 0.14 13.10
N SER A 227 -7.64 0.58 14.05
CA SER A 227 -8.01 1.02 15.40
C SER A 227 -8.19 2.53 15.53
N THR A 228 -7.79 3.31 14.54
CA THR A 228 -7.91 4.76 14.59
C THR A 228 -9.32 5.19 14.27
N THR A 229 -10.04 5.61 15.31
CA THR A 229 -11.31 6.30 15.18
C THR A 229 -11.17 7.78 15.52
N LEU A 230 -11.89 8.62 14.79
CA LEU A 230 -11.90 10.07 14.99
C LEU A 230 -13.22 10.52 15.64
N PRO A 231 -13.19 11.52 16.53
CA PRO A 231 -14.39 12.16 17.04
C PRO A 231 -14.92 13.14 15.97
N LEU A 232 -15.52 12.60 14.90
CA LEU A 232 -16.05 13.35 13.74
C LEU A 232 -17.52 13.71 13.91
#